data_AF-C5WZX1-F1
#
_entry.id   AF-C5WZX1-F1
#
_cell.length_a   1.000
_cell.length_b   1.000
_cell.length_c   1.000
_cell.angle_alpha   90.00
_cell.angle_beta   90.00
_cell.angle_gamma   90.00
#
_symmetry.space_group_name_H-M   'P 1'
#
loop_
_entity.id
_entity.type
_entity.pdbx_description
1 polymer ?
#
loop_
_entity_poly.entity_id
_entity_poly.type
_entity_poly.pdbx_seq_one_letter_code
_entity_poly.pdbx_strand_id
1 'polypeptide(L)' 'MELSRKLFTAVVLVMLLLVATEIGAVAVAEARTCQSQSHRFRGPCVRRENCANVCRTEGFPDGKCRGFRRRCFCLTHCRN' A
#
# COMPACT_ATOMS: atom_id res chain seq x y z
N MET A 1 12.11 7.72 52.76
CA MET A 1 10.98 7.83 51.82
C MET A 1 11.34 8.52 50.50
N GLU A 2 12.30 9.46 50.47
CA GLU A 2 12.69 10.16 49.24
C GLU A 2 13.39 9.29 48.18
N LEU A 3 14.23 8.34 48.57
CA LEU A 3 14.92 7.45 47.63
C LEU A 3 13.92 6.54 46.88
N SER A 4 12.93 6.00 47.58
CA SER A 4 11.84 5.20 47.01
C SER A 4 10.98 6.02 46.04
N ARG A 5 10.69 7.30 46.36
CA ARG A 5 9.94 8.20 45.48
C ARG A 5 10.70 8.53 44.19
N LYS A 6 12.03 8.72 44.28
CA LYS A 6 12.92 8.95 43.13
C LYS A 6 13.03 7.70 42.23
N LEU A 7 13.12 6.52 42.82
CA LEU A 7 13.13 5.25 42.08
C LEU A 7 11.80 5.03 41.36
N PHE A 8 10.67 5.31 42.03
CA PHE A 8 9.35 5.21 41.41
C PHE A 8 9.18 6.16 40.22
N THR A 9 9.65 7.41 40.36
CA THR A 9 9.63 8.37 39.23
C THR A 9 10.52 7.93 38.09
N ALA A 10 11.72 7.43 38.37
CA ALA A 10 12.63 6.91 37.36
C ALA A 10 12.03 5.71 36.61
N VAL A 11 11.42 4.77 37.33
CA VAL A 11 10.75 3.60 36.72
C VAL A 11 9.59 4.04 35.82
N VAL A 12 8.72 4.96 36.29
CA VAL A 12 7.61 5.48 35.48
C VAL A 12 8.12 6.18 34.21
N LEU A 13 9.18 6.99 34.31
CA LEU A 13 9.79 7.66 33.16
C LEU A 13 10.37 6.66 32.15
N VAL A 14 11.08 5.64 32.63
CA VAL A 14 11.63 4.57 31.77
C VAL A 14 10.51 3.81 31.07
N MET A 15 9.43 3.47 31.79
CA MET A 15 8.26 2.82 31.20
C MET A 15 7.58 3.69 30.13
N LEU A 16 7.46 5.01 30.37
CA LEU A 16 6.94 5.94 29.38
C LEU A 16 7.80 6.01 28.11
N LEU A 17 9.13 6.01 28.27
CA LEU A 17 10.07 6.04 27.16
C LEU A 17 10.02 4.75 26.34
N LEU A 18 9.89 3.60 26.99
CA LEU A 18 9.72 2.30 26.33
C LEU A 18 8.47 2.29 25.44
N VAL A 19 7.33 2.80 25.94
CA VAL A 19 6.07 2.87 25.17
C VAL A 19 6.16 3.83 23.98
N ALA A 20 6.99 4.89 24.06
CA ALA A 20 7.16 5.84 22.96
C ALA A 20 7.94 5.27 21.75
N THR A 21 8.74 4.23 21.95
CA THR A 21 9.56 3.64 20.86
C THR A 21 8.77 2.82 19.84
N GLU A 22 7.52 2.46 20.16
CA GLU A 22 6.66 1.65 19.29
C GLU A 22 5.93 2.50 18.22
N ILE A 23 6.00 3.84 18.28
CA ILE A 23 5.42 4.75 17.28
C ILE A 23 6.45 5.07 16.19
N GLY A 24 7.10 4.01 15.70
CA GLY A 24 8.09 4.04 14.63
C GLY A 24 7.63 3.29 13.39
N ALA A 25 6.33 2.98 13.27
CA ALA A 25 5.77 2.50 12.02
C ALA A 25 5.80 3.65 11.01
N VAL A 26 6.94 3.77 10.32
CA VAL A 26 7.05 4.53 9.07
C VAL A 26 5.90 4.06 8.21
N ALA A 27 4.86 4.88 8.11
CA ALA A 27 3.79 4.67 7.17
C ALA A 27 4.44 4.77 5.79
N VAL A 28 4.86 3.63 5.25
CA VAL A 28 5.30 3.51 3.87
C VAL A 28 4.10 3.99 3.06
N ALA A 29 4.20 5.20 2.53
CA ALA A 29 3.18 5.76 1.68
C ALA A 29 3.13 4.86 0.44
N GLU A 30 2.24 3.87 0.44
CA GLU A 30 1.90 3.07 -0.72
C GLU A 30 1.54 4.06 -1.83
N ALA A 31 2.39 4.14 -2.86
CA ALA A 31 2.17 5.04 -3.97
C ALA A 31 0.79 4.76 -4.55
N ARG A 32 -0.09 5.76 -4.54
CA ARG A 32 -1.49 5.63 -4.96
C ARG A 32 -1.54 4.99 -6.35
N THR A 33 -2.23 3.86 -6.47
CA THR A 33 -2.39 3.17 -7.75
C THR A 33 -3.57 3.77 -8.51
N CYS A 34 -3.30 4.27 -9.71
CA CYS A 34 -4.28 4.71 -10.68
C CYS A 34 -4.59 3.59 -11.67
N GLN A 35 -5.82 3.58 -12.20
CA GLN A 35 -6.25 2.59 -13.18
C GLN A 35 -7.06 3.21 -14.32
N SER A 36 -6.82 2.72 -15.54
CA SER A 36 -7.58 3.06 -16.75
C SER A 36 -8.12 1.78 -17.41
N GLN A 37 -9.24 1.86 -18.13
CA GLN A 37 -9.69 0.69 -18.90
C GLN A 37 -8.78 0.52 -20.11
N SER A 38 -8.32 -0.71 -20.38
CA SER A 38 -7.52 -1.01 -21.58
C SER A 38 -8.31 -0.73 -22.86
N HIS A 39 -7.67 -0.09 -23.84
CA HIS A 39 -8.25 0.19 -25.15
C HIS A 39 -8.03 -0.96 -26.15
N ARG A 40 -7.00 -1.79 -25.94
CA ARG A 40 -6.65 -2.87 -26.85
C ARG A 40 -7.22 -4.23 -26.42
N PHE A 41 -7.51 -4.42 -25.14
CA PHE A 41 -8.03 -5.70 -24.64
C PHE A 41 -9.47 -5.93 -25.10
N ARG A 42 -9.73 -7.08 -25.71
CA ARG A 42 -11.05 -7.45 -26.24
C ARG A 42 -11.62 -8.67 -25.51
N GLY A 43 -12.93 -8.63 -25.26
CA GLY A 43 -13.67 -9.72 -24.62
C GLY A 43 -13.49 -9.82 -23.10
N PRO A 44 -14.01 -10.90 -22.48
CA PRO A 44 -13.90 -11.13 -21.05
C PRO A 44 -12.46 -11.41 -20.61
N CYS A 45 -12.03 -10.73 -19.55
CA CYS A 45 -10.75 -10.88 -18.90
C CYS A 45 -10.78 -12.06 -17.91
N VAL A 46 -10.26 -13.19 -18.36
CA VAL A 46 -10.18 -14.43 -17.57
C VAL A 46 -8.80 -14.60 -16.91
N ARG A 47 -7.74 -14.24 -17.64
CA ARG A 47 -6.34 -14.35 -17.18
C ARG A 47 -5.75 -12.96 -16.99
N ARG A 48 -5.23 -12.68 -15.79
CA ARG A 48 -4.64 -11.38 -15.45
C ARG A 48 -3.39 -11.11 -16.28
N GLU A 49 -2.60 -12.14 -16.55
CA GLU A 49 -1.33 -12.07 -17.26
C GLU A 49 -1.52 -11.57 -18.69
N ASN A 50 -2.60 -12.01 -19.35
CA ASN A 50 -2.97 -11.52 -20.68
C ASN A 50 -3.33 -10.02 -20.63
N CYS A 51 -4.08 -9.60 -19.61
CA CYS A 51 -4.41 -8.19 -19.41
C CYS A 51 -3.15 -7.35 -19.13
N ALA A 52 -2.27 -7.81 -18.25
CA ALA A 52 -1.00 -7.15 -17.96
C ALA A 52 -0.11 -7.01 -19.21
N ASN A 53 0.00 -8.07 -20.01
CA ASN A 53 0.76 -8.04 -21.27
C ASN A 53 0.20 -7.02 -22.26
N VAL A 54 -1.13 -6.96 -22.43
CA VAL A 54 -1.77 -5.95 -23.29
C VAL A 54 -1.53 -4.54 -22.75
N CYS A 55 -1.69 -4.33 -21.45
CA CYS A 55 -1.45 -3.04 -20.79
C CYS A 55 -0.01 -2.55 -20.93
N ARG A 56 0.99 -3.44 -20.95
CA ARG A 56 2.38 -3.10 -21.26
C ARG A 56 2.53 -2.53 -22.67
N THR A 57 1.78 -3.03 -23.65
CA THR A 57 1.76 -2.46 -25.00
C THR A 57 1.06 -1.09 -25.07
N GLU A 58 0.28 -0.73 -24.05
CA GLU A 58 -0.39 0.57 -23.89
C GLU A 58 0.43 1.54 -23.03
N GLY A 59 1.64 1.16 -22.61
CA GLY A 59 2.54 2.00 -21.80
C GLY A 59 2.29 1.92 -20.29
N PHE A 60 1.46 0.99 -19.82
CA PHE A 60 1.23 0.75 -18.40
C PHE A 60 2.13 -0.37 -17.88
N PRO A 61 2.66 -0.27 -16.64
CA PRO A 61 3.52 -1.32 -16.07
C PRO A 61 2.78 -2.64 -15.82
N ASP A 62 1.47 -2.59 -15.53
CA ASP A 62 0.70 -3.77 -15.15
C ASP A 62 -0.80 -3.65 -15.52
N GLY A 63 -1.57 -4.71 -15.29
CA GLY A 63 -3.02 -4.76 -15.49
C GLY A 63 -3.72 -5.80 -14.61
N LYS A 64 -5.05 -5.63 -14.43
CA LYS A 64 -5.91 -6.60 -13.74
C LYS A 64 -7.30 -6.72 -14.35
N CYS A 65 -7.88 -7.91 -14.24
CA CYS A 65 -9.29 -8.15 -14.55
C CYS A 65 -10.17 -7.64 -13.41
N ARG A 66 -11.21 -6.84 -13.71
CA ARG A 66 -12.11 -6.28 -12.69
C ARG A 66 -13.58 -6.34 -13.11
N GLY A 67 -14.44 -6.53 -12.11
CA GLY A 67 -15.90 -6.39 -12.20
C GLY A 67 -16.62 -7.58 -12.83
N PHE A 68 -17.95 -7.53 -12.79
CA PHE A 68 -18.83 -8.59 -13.30
C PHE A 68 -18.64 -8.85 -14.80
N ARG A 69 -18.48 -7.78 -15.59
CA ARG A 69 -18.19 -7.86 -17.03
C ARG A 69 -16.76 -8.30 -17.35
N ARG A 70 -15.94 -8.63 -16.33
CA ARG A 70 -14.54 -9.06 -16.45
C ARG A 70 -13.77 -8.15 -17.41
N ARG A 71 -13.69 -6.85 -17.15
CA ARG A 71 -12.94 -5.92 -18.02
C ARG A 71 -11.48 -5.85 -17.59
N CYS A 72 -10.58 -5.65 -18.55
CA CYS A 72 -9.17 -5.39 -18.27
C CYS A 72 -8.96 -3.91 -17.93
N PHE A 73 -8.30 -3.65 -16.80
CA PHE A 73 -7.88 -2.33 -16.38
C PHE A 73 -6.36 -2.30 -16.23
N CYS A 74 -5.72 -1.34 -16.87
CA CYS A 74 -4.29 -1.09 -16.76
C CYS A 74 -3.98 -0.27 -15.51
N LEU A 75 -2.86 -0.59 -14.86
CA LEU A 75 -2.46 -0.05 -13.57
C LEU A 75 -1.18 0.75 -13.73
N THR A 76 -1.09 1.89 -13.05
CA THR A 76 0.12 2.70 -12.94
C THR A 76 0.14 3.42 -11.60
N HIS A 77 1.29 3.90 -11.15
CA HIS A 77 1.33 4.88 -10.08
C HIS A 77 0.71 6.19 -10.58
N CYS A 78 -0.15 6.80 -9.77
CA CYS A 78 -0.69 8.12 -10.06
C CYS A 78 0.46 9.14 -10.10
N ARG A 79 0.51 9.96 -11.16
CA ARG A 79 1.33 11.18 -11.13
C ARG A 79 0.53 12.24 -10.37
N ASN A 80 1.17 12.83 -9.37
CA ASN A 80 0.61 13.90 -8.54
C ASN A 80 0.43 15.18 -9.37
#